data_AF-A0A1B8D7C0-F1
#
_entry.id   AF-A0A1B8D7C0-F1
#
_cell.length_a   1.000
_cell.length_b   1.000
_cell.length_c   1.000
_cell.angle_alpha   90.00
_cell.angle_beta   90.00
_cell.angle_gamma   90.00
#
_symmetry.space_group_name_H-M   'P 1'
#
loop_
_entity.id
_entity.type
_entity.pdbx_description
1 polymer ?
#
loop_
_entity_poly.entity_id
_entity_poly.type
_entity_poly.pdbx_seq_one_letter_code
_entity_poly.pdbx_strand_id
1 'polypeptide(L)'
;MPFRFAHICDLLERLDQVYSRYPPYLPKDATQKSRDAVLYWFKKHGQKIRHDANGLALLSTLFPERTQRVHELDSKSLEKIICRALSLPSPRVTDLSRWREPGAGVGDLGACVERVVNQDVKEETAVQSRASGVTIEDIEQVLVSFASQTPLSPPPARPLALDGRAVLGQRHLADCTSDCQLASPNG
;
A
#
# COMPACT_ATOMS: atom_id res chain seq x y z
N MET A 1 -6.17 18.51 -20.86
CA MET A 1 -5.77 19.04 -19.52
C MET A 1 -5.35 17.87 -18.66
N PRO A 2 -4.24 17.93 -17.91
CA PRO A 2 -3.71 16.78 -17.16
C PRO A 2 -4.74 16.18 -16.20
N PHE A 3 -4.64 14.86 -15.99
CA PHE A 3 -5.65 14.10 -15.29
C PHE A 3 -5.53 14.32 -13.78
N ARG A 4 -6.60 14.81 -13.15
CA ARG A 4 -6.60 15.15 -11.72
C ARG A 4 -6.54 13.91 -10.83
N PHE A 5 -5.70 13.96 -9.81
CA PHE A 5 -5.59 12.89 -8.81
C PHE A 5 -6.86 12.72 -7.99
N ALA A 6 -7.58 13.80 -7.70
CA ALA A 6 -8.86 13.75 -6.99
C ALA A 6 -9.87 12.79 -7.63
N HIS A 7 -9.85 12.63 -8.96
CA HIS A 7 -10.72 11.67 -9.65
C HIS A 7 -10.37 10.21 -9.33
N ILE A 8 -9.11 9.91 -9.01
CA ILE A 8 -8.70 8.59 -8.55
C ILE A 8 -9.12 8.41 -7.09
N CYS A 9 -8.91 9.42 -6.23
CA CYS A 9 -9.39 9.37 -4.85
C CYS A 9 -10.90 9.11 -4.79
N ASP A 10 -11.70 9.77 -5.62
CA ASP A 10 -13.15 9.54 -5.73
C ASP A 10 -13.50 8.08 -6.07
N LEU A 11 -12.67 7.41 -6.88
CA LEU A 11 -12.86 6.00 -7.21
C LEU A 11 -12.50 5.10 -6.03
N LEU A 12 -11.32 5.32 -5.44
CA LEU A 12 -10.83 4.52 -4.32
C LEU A 12 -11.77 4.62 -3.12
N GLU A 13 -12.25 5.83 -2.81
CA GLU A 13 -13.24 6.10 -1.76
C GLU A 13 -14.55 5.32 -2.01
N ARG A 14 -15.07 5.33 -3.24
CA ARG A 14 -16.27 4.56 -3.58
C ARG A 14 -16.07 3.06 -3.46
N LEU A 15 -14.88 2.56 -3.80
CA LEU A 15 -14.55 1.15 -3.65
C LEU A 15 -14.43 0.79 -2.17
N ASP A 16 -13.75 1.61 -1.38
CA ASP A 16 -13.63 1.42 0.06
C ASP A 16 -15.00 1.39 0.74
N GLN A 17 -15.89 2.33 0.41
CA GLN A 17 -17.26 2.37 0.92
C GLN A 17 -18.07 1.09 0.61
N VAL A 18 -17.74 0.35 -0.45
CA VAL A 18 -18.40 -0.94 -0.74
C VAL A 18 -17.96 -2.01 0.27
N TYR A 19 -16.69 -2.01 0.67
CA TYR A 19 -16.12 -3.04 1.55
C TYR A 19 -16.16 -2.66 3.04
N SER A 20 -16.10 -1.37 3.36
CA SER A 20 -16.15 -0.82 4.72
C SER A 20 -17.58 -0.63 5.25
N ARG A 21 -18.61 -0.84 4.42
CA ARG A 21 -20.02 -0.71 4.83
C ARG A 21 -20.41 -1.73 5.88
N TYR A 22 -21.18 -1.28 6.88
CA TYR A 22 -21.92 -2.14 7.79
C TYR A 22 -23.45 -1.97 7.65
N PRO A 23 -24.25 -3.04 7.59
CA PRO A 23 -23.82 -4.44 7.47
C PRO A 23 -23.10 -4.70 6.13
N PRO A 24 -22.17 -5.68 6.10
CA PRO A 24 -21.41 -5.99 4.89
C PRO A 24 -22.34 -6.55 3.81
N TYR A 25 -22.03 -6.24 2.55
CA TYR A 25 -22.71 -6.88 1.42
C TYR A 25 -22.32 -8.36 1.34
N LEU A 26 -23.21 -9.16 0.74
CA LEU A 26 -22.83 -10.50 0.28
C LEU A 26 -21.69 -10.38 -0.75
N PRO A 27 -20.75 -11.36 -0.81
CA PRO A 27 -19.59 -11.28 -1.70
C PRO A 27 -19.94 -11.01 -3.18
N LYS A 28 -21.05 -11.56 -3.66
CA LYS A 28 -21.55 -11.34 -5.03
C LYS A 28 -22.00 -9.90 -5.24
N ASP A 29 -22.73 -9.33 -4.28
CA ASP A 29 -23.24 -7.96 -4.35
C ASP A 29 -22.12 -6.93 -4.20
N ALA A 30 -21.14 -7.19 -3.31
CA ALA A 30 -19.95 -6.36 -3.17
C ALA A 30 -19.16 -6.31 -4.48
N THR A 31 -18.95 -7.47 -5.12
CA THR A 31 -18.27 -7.58 -6.41
C THR A 31 -19.04 -6.86 -7.52
N GLN A 32 -20.37 -6.98 -7.54
CA GLN A 32 -21.18 -6.28 -8.52
C GLN A 32 -21.09 -4.76 -8.34
N LYS A 33 -21.22 -4.28 -7.09
CA LYS A 33 -21.15 -2.85 -6.79
C LYS A 33 -19.78 -2.24 -7.06
N SER A 34 -18.69 -2.95 -6.75
CA SER A 34 -17.34 -2.48 -7.07
C SER A 34 -17.13 -2.41 -8.59
N ARG A 35 -17.63 -3.40 -9.35
CA ARG A 35 -17.63 -3.36 -10.83
C ARG A 35 -18.43 -2.18 -11.36
N ASP A 36 -19.63 -1.95 -10.84
CA ASP A 36 -20.49 -0.84 -11.26
C ASP A 36 -19.82 0.52 -10.98
N ALA A 37 -19.14 0.66 -9.83
CA ALA A 37 -18.38 1.86 -9.50
C ALA A 37 -17.22 2.10 -10.49
N VAL A 38 -16.45 1.06 -10.83
CA VAL A 38 -15.37 1.14 -11.82
C VAL A 38 -15.92 1.50 -13.21
N LEU A 39 -16.99 0.83 -13.66
CA LEU A 39 -17.61 1.10 -14.96
C LEU A 39 -18.15 2.52 -15.04
N TYR A 40 -18.83 2.99 -14.00
CA TYR A 40 -19.31 4.36 -13.90
C TYR A 40 -18.15 5.35 -13.97
N TRP A 41 -17.07 5.10 -13.24
CA TRP A 41 -15.89 5.95 -13.26
C TRP A 41 -15.24 6.01 -14.66
N PHE A 42 -15.06 4.87 -15.33
CA PHE A 42 -14.58 4.85 -16.72
C PHE A 42 -15.54 5.52 -17.68
N LYS A 43 -16.86 5.43 -17.48
CA LYS A 43 -17.83 6.15 -18.31
C LYS A 43 -17.71 7.67 -18.12
N LYS A 44 -17.51 8.13 -16.88
CA LYS A 44 -17.41 9.54 -16.52
C LYS A 44 -16.08 10.17 -16.91
N HIS A 45 -14.98 9.44 -16.75
CA HIS A 45 -13.61 9.94 -16.91
C HIS A 45 -12.88 9.37 -18.13
N GLY A 46 -13.43 8.36 -18.81
CA GLY A 46 -12.74 7.60 -19.86
C GLY A 46 -12.27 8.43 -21.05
N GLN A 47 -13.02 9.46 -21.45
CA GLN A 47 -12.57 10.37 -22.50
C GLN A 47 -11.32 11.16 -22.06
N LYS A 48 -11.30 11.65 -20.81
CA LYS A 48 -10.14 12.34 -20.25
C LYS A 48 -8.96 11.39 -20.08
N ILE A 49 -9.21 10.15 -19.66
CA ILE A 49 -8.15 9.14 -19.52
C ILE A 49 -7.50 8.84 -20.88
N ARG A 50 -8.29 8.74 -21.95
CA ARG A 50 -7.78 8.43 -23.30
C ARG A 50 -6.99 9.55 -23.93
N HIS A 51 -7.38 10.80 -23.68
CA HIS A 51 -6.81 11.95 -24.39
C HIS A 51 -5.79 12.74 -23.57
N ASP A 52 -5.91 12.72 -22.25
CA ASP A 52 -5.16 13.63 -21.39
C ASP A 52 -4.28 12.95 -20.33
N ALA A 53 -4.58 11.70 -19.94
CA ALA A 53 -3.87 11.03 -18.84
C ALA A 53 -2.63 10.29 -19.36
N ASN A 54 -1.53 10.40 -18.63
CA ASN A 54 -0.44 9.45 -18.79
C ASN A 54 -0.86 8.06 -18.27
N GLY A 55 -1.05 7.11 -19.19
CA GLY A 55 -1.50 5.75 -18.85
C GLY A 55 -0.56 5.01 -17.89
N LEU A 56 0.75 5.28 -17.94
CA LEU A 56 1.70 4.71 -16.99
C LEU A 56 1.53 5.32 -15.59
N ALA A 57 1.43 6.64 -15.48
CA ALA A 57 1.19 7.33 -14.20
C ALA A 57 -0.13 6.88 -13.57
N LEU A 58 -1.17 6.70 -14.39
CA LEU A 58 -2.47 6.19 -13.94
C LEU A 58 -2.36 4.76 -13.38
N LEU A 59 -1.68 3.86 -14.08
CA LEU A 59 -1.49 2.48 -13.63
C LEU A 59 -0.60 2.40 -12.40
N SER A 60 0.48 3.19 -12.34
CA SER A 60 1.35 3.32 -11.19
C SER A 60 0.58 3.78 -9.95
N THR A 61 -0.37 4.69 -10.12
CA THR A 61 -1.20 5.23 -9.02
C THR A 61 -2.25 4.22 -8.54
N LEU A 62 -2.90 3.49 -9.46
CA LEU A 62 -3.92 2.49 -9.12
C LEU A 62 -3.33 1.18 -8.60
N PHE A 63 -2.11 0.85 -9.00
CA PHE A 63 -1.44 -0.41 -8.67
C PHE A 63 0.00 -0.15 -8.18
N PRO A 64 0.17 0.48 -7.01
CA PRO A 64 1.48 0.86 -6.50
C PRO A 64 2.43 -0.34 -6.35
N GLU A 65 1.90 -1.50 -5.95
CA GLU A 65 2.65 -2.77 -5.80
C GLU A 65 3.29 -3.28 -7.09
N ARG A 66 2.77 -2.87 -8.25
CA ARG A 66 3.34 -3.25 -9.55
C ARG A 66 4.52 -2.36 -9.95
N THR A 67 4.69 -1.23 -9.27
CA THR A 67 5.83 -0.35 -9.49
C THR A 67 6.97 -0.87 -8.63
N GLN A 68 8.09 -1.25 -9.25
CA GLN A 68 9.28 -1.75 -8.53
C GLN A 68 10.06 -0.61 -7.85
N ARG A 69 9.35 0.38 -7.31
CA ARG A 69 9.96 1.50 -6.61
C ARG A 69 10.01 1.16 -5.14
N VAL A 70 11.22 0.90 -4.66
CA VAL A 70 11.45 0.79 -3.21
C VAL A 70 11.40 2.21 -2.67
N HIS A 71 10.22 2.63 -2.23
CA HIS A 71 10.11 3.81 -1.39
C HIS A 71 10.55 3.37 0.00
N GLU A 72 11.81 3.63 0.38
CA GLU A 72 12.28 3.41 1.76
C GLU A 72 11.68 4.45 2.73
N LEU A 73 10.37 4.64 2.64
CA LEU A 73 9.63 5.56 3.48
C LEU A 73 9.06 4.77 4.65
N ASP A 74 9.84 4.70 5.73
CA ASP A 74 9.34 4.16 7.00
C ASP A 74 8.09 4.94 7.44
N SER A 75 7.05 4.22 7.84
CA SER A 75 5.80 4.80 8.36
C SER A 75 6.06 5.79 9.50
N LYS A 76 7.15 5.61 10.26
CA LYS A 76 7.57 6.58 11.30
C LYS A 76 8.14 7.88 10.77
N SER A 77 8.92 7.79 9.71
CA SER A 77 9.44 8.97 9.03
C SER A 77 8.31 9.71 8.32
N LEU A 78 7.39 8.99 7.69
CA LEU A 78 6.21 9.56 7.04
C LEU A 78 5.32 10.33 8.04
N GLU A 79 5.03 9.78 9.22
CA GLU A 79 4.28 10.48 10.27
C GLU A 79 4.93 11.84 10.63
N LYS A 80 6.26 11.86 10.85
CA LYS A 80 6.98 13.10 11.17
C LYS A 80 6.93 14.12 10.04
N ILE A 81 7.04 13.65 8.79
CA ILE A 81 6.92 14.51 7.61
C ILE A 81 5.52 15.12 7.55
N ILE A 82 4.47 14.33 7.77
CA ILE A 82 3.08 14.81 7.77
C ILE A 82 2.85 15.83 8.88
N CYS A 83 3.28 15.56 10.12
CA CYS A 83 3.17 16.50 11.24
C CYS A 83 3.80 17.85 10.92
N ARG A 84 4.97 17.85 10.27
CA ARG A 84 5.68 19.06 9.86
C ARG A 84 4.98 19.77 8.70
N ALA A 85 4.56 19.01 7.68
CA ALA A 85 3.90 19.56 6.49
C ALA A 85 2.55 20.21 6.82
N LEU A 86 1.81 19.64 7.76
CA LEU A 86 0.52 20.16 8.23
C LEU A 86 0.64 21.12 9.42
N SER A 87 1.86 21.38 9.93
CA SER A 87 2.11 22.23 11.11
C SER A 87 1.21 21.88 12.31
N LEU A 88 1.06 20.59 12.60
CA LEU A 88 0.09 20.13 13.59
C LEU A 88 0.47 20.55 15.02
N PRO A 89 -0.46 21.09 15.83
CA PRO A 89 -0.23 21.36 17.24
C PRO A 89 -0.06 20.07 18.04
N SER A 90 0.65 20.16 19.18
CA SER A 90 0.98 19.01 20.04
C SER A 90 -0.15 18.01 20.34
N PRO A 91 -1.40 18.41 20.67
CA PRO A 91 -2.47 17.43 20.93
C PRO A 91 -2.87 16.63 19.68
N ARG A 92 -2.73 17.19 18.48
CA ARG A 92 -3.05 16.54 17.21
C ARG A 92 -1.95 15.61 16.73
N VAL A 93 -0.70 15.92 17.06
CA VAL A 93 0.43 14.99 16.89
C VAL A 93 0.17 13.72 17.70
N THR A 94 -0.29 13.85 18.94
CA THR A 94 -0.67 12.69 19.78
C THR A 94 -1.81 11.90 19.15
N ASP A 95 -2.84 12.56 18.61
CA ASP A 95 -3.95 11.87 17.94
C ASP A 95 -3.51 11.15 16.66
N LEU A 96 -2.57 11.73 15.90
CA LEU A 96 -1.95 11.05 14.77
C LEU A 96 -1.19 9.81 15.26
N SER A 97 -0.30 9.93 16.25
CA SER A 97 0.54 8.82 16.74
C SER A 97 -0.25 7.60 17.25
N ARG A 98 -1.55 7.72 17.53
CA ARG A 98 -2.42 6.60 17.91
C ARG A 98 -2.53 5.50 16.86
N TRP A 99 -2.21 5.77 15.59
CA TRP A 99 -2.15 4.73 14.55
C TRP A 99 -1.17 3.59 14.92
N ARG A 100 -0.20 3.88 15.81
CA ARG A 100 0.81 2.92 16.27
C ARG A 100 0.33 1.99 17.38
N GLU A 101 -0.73 2.37 18.10
CA GLU A 101 -1.16 1.68 19.30
C GLU A 101 -1.91 0.39 18.89
N PRO A 102 -1.33 -0.80 19.14
CA PRO A 102 -1.97 -2.05 18.77
C PRO A 102 -3.27 -2.22 19.55
N GLY A 103 -4.38 -2.40 18.85
CA GLY A 103 -5.69 -2.64 19.46
C GLY A 103 -6.52 -1.39 19.78
N ALA A 104 -6.05 -0.18 19.46
CA ALA A 104 -6.82 1.04 19.67
C ALA A 104 -8.06 1.15 18.75
N GLY A 105 -8.14 0.34 17.67
CA GLY A 105 -9.26 0.36 16.73
C GLY A 105 -9.34 1.64 15.88
N VAL A 106 -8.25 2.41 15.86
CA VAL A 106 -8.19 3.77 15.31
C VAL A 106 -7.91 3.79 13.79
N GLY A 107 -7.69 2.62 13.17
CA GLY A 107 -7.38 2.51 11.74
C GLY A 107 -5.89 2.72 11.44
N ASP A 108 -5.56 2.81 10.15
CA ASP A 108 -4.19 3.02 9.69
C ASP A 108 -3.74 4.48 9.80
N LEU A 109 -2.49 4.76 9.42
CA LEU A 109 -1.95 6.12 9.40
C LEU A 109 -2.80 7.05 8.50
N GLY A 110 -3.32 6.57 7.37
CA GLY A 110 -4.14 7.35 6.46
C GLY A 110 -5.45 7.81 7.09
N ALA A 111 -6.18 6.90 7.74
CA ALA A 111 -7.39 7.19 8.49
C ALA A 111 -7.12 8.20 9.63
N CYS A 112 -5.97 8.10 10.29
CA CYS A 112 -5.59 9.04 11.34
C CYS A 112 -5.30 10.44 10.78
N VAL A 113 -4.60 10.55 9.65
CA VAL A 113 -4.39 11.83 8.97
C VAL A 113 -5.71 12.45 8.56
N GLU A 114 -6.60 11.68 7.93
CA GLU A 114 -7.90 12.17 7.50
C GLU A 114 -8.69 12.75 8.68
N ARG A 115 -8.75 12.05 9.82
CA ARG A 115 -9.44 12.57 11.01
C ARG A 115 -8.85 13.88 11.50
N VAL A 116 -7.52 13.97 11.62
CA VAL A 116 -6.84 15.17 12.11
C VAL A 116 -7.07 16.36 11.17
N VAL A 117 -6.97 16.12 9.85
CA VAL A 117 -7.23 17.14 8.83
C VAL A 117 -8.70 17.57 8.85
N ASN A 118 -9.66 16.64 8.93
CA ASN A 118 -11.09 16.96 8.98
C ASN A 118 -11.50 17.70 10.28
N GLN A 119 -10.78 17.47 11.39
CA GLN A 119 -10.94 18.24 12.62
C GLN A 119 -10.44 19.69 12.48
N ASP A 120 -9.48 19.97 11.60
CA ASP A 120 -9.03 21.34 11.25
C ASP A 120 -9.98 22.02 10.24
N VAL A 121 -10.59 21.27 9.33
CA VAL A 121 -11.49 21.80 8.28
C VAL A 121 -12.78 22.42 8.84
N LYS A 122 -13.07 22.28 10.14
CA LYS A 122 -14.14 23.06 10.79
C LYS A 122 -13.85 24.57 10.83
N GLU A 123 -12.61 25.00 10.53
CA GLU A 123 -12.23 26.42 10.44
C GLU A 123 -11.79 26.92 9.04
N GLU A 124 -11.47 26.08 8.04
CA GLU A 124 -10.93 26.61 6.76
C GLU A 124 -11.34 25.85 5.49
N THR A 125 -12.18 26.52 4.68
CA THR A 125 -12.59 26.19 3.30
C THR A 125 -11.42 26.12 2.29
N ALA A 126 -10.18 26.42 2.71
CA ALA A 126 -9.02 26.59 1.83
C ALA A 126 -8.35 25.29 1.36
N VAL A 127 -8.41 24.21 2.17
CA VAL A 127 -7.67 22.96 1.90
C VAL A 127 -8.25 22.20 0.70
N GLN A 128 -9.58 22.19 0.53
CA GLN A 128 -10.23 21.51 -0.60
C GLN A 128 -9.92 22.17 -1.96
N SER A 129 -9.66 23.47 -1.97
CA SER A 129 -9.37 24.22 -3.21
C SER A 129 -8.01 23.83 -3.82
N ARG A 130 -6.99 23.58 -2.98
CA ARG A 130 -5.65 23.20 -3.46
C ARG A 130 -5.54 21.75 -3.91
N ALA A 131 -6.21 20.81 -3.22
CA ALA A 131 -6.21 19.41 -3.62
C ALA A 131 -6.84 19.17 -5.01
N SER A 132 -7.75 20.06 -5.44
CA SER A 132 -8.41 20.02 -6.75
C SER A 132 -7.46 20.31 -7.95
N GLY A 133 -6.27 20.86 -7.68
CA GLY A 133 -5.29 21.20 -8.71
C GLY A 133 -4.25 20.11 -9.01
N VAL A 134 -4.05 19.15 -8.10
CA VAL A 134 -2.97 18.17 -8.21
C VAL A 134 -3.28 17.11 -9.27
N THR A 135 -2.34 16.87 -10.17
CA THR A 135 -2.47 15.90 -11.26
C THR A 135 -1.76 14.58 -10.94
N ILE A 136 -2.09 13.52 -11.66
CA ILE A 136 -1.42 12.22 -11.49
C ILE A 136 0.05 12.29 -11.92
N GLU A 137 0.36 13.15 -12.88
CA GLU A 137 1.71 13.38 -13.37
C GLU A 137 2.56 14.08 -12.30
N ASP A 138 2.01 15.06 -11.59
CA ASP A 138 2.71 15.74 -10.50
C ASP A 138 3.10 14.75 -9.39
N ILE A 139 2.17 13.87 -9.01
CA ILE A 139 2.40 12.85 -7.99
C ILE A 139 3.45 11.85 -8.44
N GLU A 140 3.33 11.35 -9.66
CA GLU A 140 4.29 10.41 -10.24
C GLU A 140 5.69 11.04 -10.28
N GLN A 141 5.82 12.31 -10.66
CA GLN A 141 7.09 13.01 -10.68
C GLN A 141 7.71 13.17 -9.29
N VAL A 142 6.91 13.50 -8.27
CA VAL A 142 7.38 13.56 -6.88
C VAL A 142 7.82 12.17 -6.40
N LEU A 143 7.05 11.12 -6.68
CA LEU A 143 7.39 9.75 -6.29
C LEU A 143 8.67 9.24 -6.96
N VAL A 144 8.88 9.55 -8.26
CA VAL A 144 10.13 9.25 -8.97
C VAL A 144 11.30 10.02 -8.37
N SER A 145 11.12 11.31 -8.09
CA SER A 145 12.17 12.12 -7.47
C SER A 145 12.57 11.59 -6.09
N PHE A 146 11.60 11.13 -5.30
CA PHE A 146 11.85 10.52 -4.00
C PHE A 146 12.62 9.20 -4.13
N ALA A 147 12.18 8.32 -5.03
CA ALA A 147 12.83 7.04 -5.29
C ALA A 147 14.27 7.20 -5.81
N SER A 148 14.57 8.30 -6.50
CA SER A 148 15.94 8.59 -6.99
C SER A 148 16.90 9.06 -5.88
N GLN A 149 16.37 9.57 -4.77
CA GLN A 149 17.15 10.08 -3.63
C GLN A 149 17.37 9.01 -2.55
N THR A 150 16.55 7.96 -2.53
CA THR A 150 16.77 6.78 -1.68
C THR A 150 17.87 5.90 -2.31
N PRO A 151 18.97 5.59 -1.58
CA PRO A 151 20.00 4.68 -2.08
C PRO A 151 19.36 3.35 -2.45
N LEU A 152 19.52 2.92 -3.70
CA LEU A 152 19.05 1.62 -4.16
C LEU A 152 19.79 0.54 -3.36
N SER A 153 19.15 -0.02 -2.33
CA SER A 153 19.66 -1.23 -1.70
C SER A 153 19.74 -2.31 -2.80
N PRO A 154 20.90 -2.98 -2.97
CA PRO A 154 21.04 -3.98 -4.02
C PRO A 154 19.98 -5.07 -3.83
N PRO A 155 19.39 -5.59 -4.93
CA PRO A 155 18.37 -6.62 -4.82
C PRO A 155 18.96 -7.79 -4.02
N PRO A 156 18.20 -8.39 -3.07
CA PRO A 156 18.65 -9.62 -2.44
C PRO A 156 18.89 -10.62 -3.57
N ALA A 157 20.14 -11.07 -3.70
CA ALA A 157 20.54 -12.00 -4.72
C ALA A 157 19.63 -13.23 -4.62
N ARG A 158 18.66 -13.35 -5.54
CA ARG A 158 17.99 -14.63 -5.76
C ARG A 158 19.06 -15.53 -6.34
N PRO A 159 19.45 -16.64 -5.68
CA PRO A 159 20.27 -17.62 -6.34
C PRO A 159 19.44 -18.16 -7.51
N LEU A 160 19.81 -17.81 -8.73
CA LEU A 160 19.37 -18.50 -9.93
C LEU A 160 20.00 -19.89 -9.87
N ALA A 161 19.33 -20.82 -9.20
CA ALA A 161 19.64 -22.23 -9.26
C ALA A 161 19.23 -22.75 -10.65
N LEU A 162 20.07 -22.47 -11.64
CA LEU A 162 20.19 -23.25 -12.86
C LEU A 162 21.41 -24.13 -12.64
N ASP A 163 21.19 -25.32 -12.10
CA ASP A 163 22.17 -26.40 -12.22
C ASP A 163 21.46 -27.66 -12.70
N GLY A 164 21.45 -27.77 -14.02
CA GLY A 164 21.11 -28.99 -14.72
C GLY A 164 22.39 -29.60 -15.28
N ARG A 165 22.98 -30.57 -14.56
CA ARG A 165 23.71 -31.67 -15.21
C ARG A 165 23.90 -32.87 -14.29
N ALA A 166 23.44 -34.01 -14.80
CA ALA A 166 23.44 -35.33 -14.20
C ALA A 166 24.84 -35.95 -14.09
N VAL A 167 25.07 -36.75 -13.04
CA VAL A 167 25.94 -37.94 -13.08
C VAL A 167 25.35 -39.04 -12.17
N LEU A 168 25.06 -40.16 -12.84
CA LEU A 168 24.98 -41.57 -12.46
C LEU A 168 25.27 -41.98 -10.99
N GLY A 169 24.25 -42.59 -10.38
CA GLY A 169 24.27 -43.98 -9.90
C GLY A 169 25.23 -44.38 -8.78
N GLN A 170 24.68 -44.68 -7.60
CA GLN A 170 24.89 -45.99 -6.98
C GLN A 170 23.82 -46.33 -5.96
N ARG A 171 23.35 -47.57 -6.10
CA ARG A 171 22.43 -48.26 -5.22
C ARG A 171 23.27 -48.81 -4.07
N HIS A 172 22.92 -48.54 -2.82
CA HIS A 172 23.16 -49.52 -1.77
C HIS A 172 22.05 -49.50 -0.73
N LEU A 173 21.51 -50.69 -0.55
CA LEU A 173 20.47 -51.10 0.36
C LEU A 173 21.18 -51.67 1.61
N ALA A 174 20.79 -51.23 2.80
CA ALA A 174 20.97 -51.88 4.12
C ALA A 174 20.38 -50.88 5.13
N ASP A 175 19.20 -51.07 5.73
CA ASP A 175 18.75 -52.18 6.55
C ASP A 175 19.85 -52.73 7.47
N CYS A 176 19.86 -52.25 8.71
CA CYS A 176 20.34 -52.98 9.88
C CYS A 176 19.81 -52.30 11.16
N THR A 177 18.78 -52.94 11.69
CA THR A 177 18.38 -53.06 13.09
C THR A 177 19.56 -53.22 14.07
N SER A 178 19.33 -52.76 15.32
CA SER A 178 19.98 -53.08 16.62
C SER A 178 20.25 -51.76 17.37
N ASP A 179 19.43 -51.33 18.32
CA ASP A 179 19.17 -51.93 19.64
C ASP A 179 20.45 -52.43 20.33
N CYS A 180 20.89 -51.66 21.34
CA CYS A 180 21.46 -52.17 22.59
C CYS A 180 21.58 -51.01 23.60
N GLN A 181 20.69 -51.05 24.59
CA GLN A 181 20.81 -50.42 25.91
C GLN A 181 22.18 -50.65 26.58
N LEU A 182 22.51 -49.77 27.54
CA LEU A 182 22.84 -50.07 28.95
C LEU A 182 23.30 -48.74 29.62
N ALA A 183 22.47 -48.03 30.37
CA ALA A 183 22.05 -48.26 31.77
C ALA A 183 23.16 -48.02 32.81
N SER A 184 22.95 -47.04 33.69
CA SER A 184 23.13 -47.08 35.18
C SER A 184 23.38 -45.68 35.78
N PRO A 185 23.19 -45.47 37.10
CA PRO A 185 21.99 -45.78 37.88
C PRO A 185 21.64 -44.64 38.88
N ASN A 186 20.42 -44.66 39.43
CA ASN A 186 20.08 -43.97 40.68
C ASN A 186 19.09 -44.86 41.45
N GLY A 187 19.43 -45.23 42.69
CA GLY A 187 18.58 -45.97 43.63
C GLY A 187 19.14 -47.32 44.01
#